data_AF-A0A1A3QZY4-F1
#
_entry.id   AF-A0A1A3QZY4-F1
#
_cell.length_a   1.000
_cell.length_b   1.000
_cell.length_c   1.000
_cell.angle_alpha   90.00
_cell.angle_beta   90.00
_cell.angle_gamma   90.00
#
_symmetry.space_group_name_H-M   'P 1'
#
loop_
_entity.id
_entity.type
_entity.pdbx_description
1 polymer ?
#
loop_
_entity_poly.entity_id
_entity_poly.type
_entity_poly.pdbx_seq_one_letter_code
_entity_poly.pdbx_strand_id
1 'polypeptide(L)' 'MNERITIANEFTEVVVQRVDTRNGSRLLISAPKTGRSISLDALEIEALTRQNTRTLAAMVGNPDGPLLPDEGEA' A
#
# COMPACT_ATOMS: atom_id res chain seq x y z
N MET A 1 -7.35 17.23 12.69
CA MET A 1 -7.38 17.37 11.20
C MET A 1 -6.71 16.14 10.63
N ASN A 2 -7.34 15.45 9.67
CA ASN A 2 -6.68 14.35 8.96
C ASN A 2 -5.78 14.96 7.89
N GLU A 3 -4.49 15.08 8.21
CA GLU A 3 -3.51 15.68 7.32
C GLU A 3 -3.24 14.75 6.13
N ARG A 4 -3.20 15.35 4.95
CA ARG A 4 -2.91 14.68 3.69
C ARG A 4 -1.47 14.98 3.32
N ILE A 5 -0.68 13.93 3.12
CA ILE A 5 0.73 14.02 2.73
C ILE A 5 0.83 13.59 1.27
N THR A 6 1.40 14.44 0.43
CA THR A 6 1.73 14.09 -0.95
C THR A 6 3.20 13.70 -1.02
N ILE A 7 3.47 12.51 -1.59
CA ILE A 7 4.81 12.02 -1.86
C ILE A 7 4.95 11.89 -3.37
N ALA A 8 5.90 12.61 -3.96
CA ALA A 8 6.06 12.67 -5.40
C ALA A 8 7.52 12.67 -5.82
N ASN A 9 7.79 12.15 -7.03
CA ASN A 9 9.05 12.24 -7.75
C ASN A 9 8.78 12.43 -9.25
N GLU A 10 9.81 12.33 -10.09
CA GLU A 10 9.72 12.51 -11.55
C GLU A 10 8.88 11.42 -12.26
N PHE A 11 8.65 10.28 -11.60
CA PHE A 11 7.90 9.17 -12.17
C PHE A 11 6.46 9.12 -11.67
N THR A 12 6.25 9.33 -10.37
CA THR A 12 4.98 9.06 -9.71
C THR A 12 4.61 10.07 -8.62
N GLU A 13 3.33 10.10 -8.29
CA GLU A 13 2.77 10.83 -7.16
C GLU A 13 1.80 9.92 -6.43
N VAL A 14 1.93 9.87 -5.10
CA VAL A 14 0.97 9.22 -4.22
C VAL A 14 0.51 10.17 -3.13
N VAL A 15 -0.74 10.02 -2.76
CA VAL A 15 -1.40 10.80 -1.71
C VAL A 15 -1.71 9.86 -0.55
N VAL A 16 -1.20 10.20 0.63
CA VAL A 16 -1.37 9.44 1.87
C VAL A 16 -2.25 10.25 2.82
N GLN A 17 -3.32 9.64 3.33
CA GLN A 17 -4.24 10.31 4.24
C GLN A 17 -4.82 9.33 5.27
N ARG A 18 -4.95 9.78 6.51
CA ARG A 18 -5.73 9.06 7.51
C ARG A 18 -7.22 9.26 7.24
N VAL A 19 -7.99 8.18 7.21
CA VAL A 19 -9.46 8.22 7.09
C VAL A 19 -10.09 7.53 8.30
N ASP A 20 -11.05 8.19 8.92
CA ASP A 20 -11.80 7.62 10.04
C ASP A 20 -13.02 6.88 9.52
N THR A 21 -13.14 5.61 9.89
CA THR A 21 -14.27 4.75 9.54
C THR A 21 -15.03 4.36 10.80
N ARG A 22 -16.19 3.69 10.66
CA ARG A 22 -16.90 3.11 11.80
C ARG A 22 -16.10 2.03 12.53
N ASN A 23 -15.16 1.39 11.83
CA ASN A 23 -14.36 0.26 12.32
C ASN A 23 -12.92 0.69 12.67
N GLY A 24 -12.73 1.95 13.04
CA GLY A 24 -11.42 2.53 13.34
C GLY A 24 -10.80 3.28 12.15
N SER A 25 -9.59 3.77 12.36
CA SER A 25 -8.87 4.56 11.35
C SER A 25 -8.16 3.67 10.34
N ARG A 26 -8.07 4.16 9.11
CA ARG A 26 -7.30 3.54 8.02
C ARG A 26 -6.31 4.54 7.45
N LEU A 27 -5.20 4.04 6.90
CA LEU A 27 -4.31 4.79 6.02
C LEU A 27 -4.75 4.54 4.59
N LEU A 28 -5.31 5.56 3.94
CA LEU A 28 -5.64 5.53 2.53
C LEU A 28 -4.44 6.06 1.73
N ILE A 29 -3.94 5.22 0.83
CA ILE A 29 -2.89 5.56 -0.13
C ILE A 29 -3.52 5.52 -1.52
N SER A 30 -3.38 6.62 -2.27
CA SER A 30 -3.96 6.77 -3.61
C SER A 30 -2.90 7.22 -4.60
N ALA A 31 -2.91 6.68 -5.82
CA ALA A 31 -2.06 7.09 -6.94
C ALA A 31 -2.96 7.76 -8.00
N PRO A 32 -3.07 9.11 -8.02
CA PRO A 32 -4.03 9.80 -8.88
C PRO A 32 -3.87 9.49 -10.37
N LYS A 33 -2.62 9.36 -10.83
CA LYS A 33 -2.30 9.08 -12.24
C LYS A 33 -2.88 7.75 -12.74
N THR A 34 -2.96 6.73 -11.89
CA THR A 34 -3.44 5.39 -12.27
C THR A 34 -4.83 5.07 -11.73
N GLY A 35 -5.38 5.93 -10.86
CA GLY A 35 -6.65 5.70 -10.18
C GLY A 35 -6.59 4.57 -9.13
N ARG A 36 -5.42 3.99 -8.87
CA ARG A 36 -5.26 2.91 -7.88
C ARG A 36 -5.31 3.47 -6.46
N SER A 37 -5.86 2.68 -5.55
CA SER A 37 -5.85 3.00 -4.12
C SER A 37 -5.88 1.76 -3.26
N ILE A 38 -5.32 1.87 -2.05
CA ILE A 38 -5.42 0.86 -1.01
C ILE A 38 -5.71 1.55 0.34
N SER A 39 -6.51 0.89 1.18
CA SER A 39 -6.85 1.33 2.53
C SER A 39 -6.38 0.28 3.52
N LEU A 40 -5.50 0.66 4.44
CA LEU A 40 -4.84 -0.27 5.37
C LEU A 40 -5.19 0.10 6.82
N ASP A 41 -5.55 -0.86 7.68
CA ASP A 41 -5.52 -0.65 9.13
C ASP A 41 -4.12 -0.75 9.73
N ALA A 42 -4.07 -0.52 11.04
CA ALA A 42 -2.84 -0.57 11.82
C ALA A 42 -2.12 -1.93 11.72
N LEU A 43 -2.85 -3.05 11.67
CA LEU A 43 -2.23 -4.38 11.63
C LEU A 43 -1.66 -4.67 10.23
N GLU A 44 -2.38 -4.27 9.18
CA GLU A 44 -1.92 -4.36 7.80
C GLU A 44 -0.66 -3.49 7.58
N ILE A 45 -0.63 -2.28 8.15
CA ILE A 45 0.56 -1.40 8.11
C ILE A 45 1.73 -2.02 8.87
N GLU A 46 1.49 -2.54 10.07
CA GLU A 46 2.54 -3.19 10.85
C GLU A 46 3.12 -4.39 10.07
N ALA A 47 2.26 -5.19 9.44
CA ALA A 47 2.67 -6.30 8.59
C ALA A 47 3.58 -5.84 7.43
N LEU A 48 3.28 -4.71 6.78
CA LEU A 48 4.15 -4.13 5.75
C LEU A 48 5.51 -3.69 6.31
N THR A 49 5.52 -3.06 7.49
CA THR A 49 6.78 -2.62 8.12
C THR A 49 7.67 -3.76 8.61
N ARG A 50 7.12 -4.96 8.79
CA ARG A 50 7.87 -6.17 9.16
C ARG A 50 8.55 -6.85 7.97
N GLN A 51 8.28 -6.43 6.73
CA GLN A 51 8.87 -7.05 5.55
C GLN A 51 10.34 -6.70 5.39
N ASN A 52 11.14 -7.67 4.96
CA ASN A 52 12.54 -7.45 4.60
C ASN A 52 12.66 -6.88 3.16
N THR A 53 13.86 -6.40 2.80
CA THR A 53 14.15 -5.80 1.49
C THR A 53 13.81 -6.72 0.33
N ARG A 54 14.06 -8.03 0.46
CA ARG A 54 13.78 -9.01 -0.60
C ARG A 54 12.28 -9.12 -0.87
N THR A 55 11.46 -9.21 0.18
CA THR A 55 10.00 -9.29 0.03
C THR A 55 9.44 -8.00 -0.56
N LEU A 56 9.91 -6.84 -0.10
CA LEU A 56 9.46 -5.56 -0.62
C LEU A 56 9.82 -5.39 -2.10
N ALA A 57 11.02 -5.80 -2.52
CA ALA A 57 11.44 -5.77 -3.92
C ALA A 57 10.55 -6.65 -4.81
N ALA A 58 10.13 -7.82 -4.32
CA ALA A 58 9.21 -8.71 -5.05
C ALA A 58 7.81 -8.07 -5.22
N MET A 59 7.28 -7.43 -4.18
CA MET A 59 6.00 -6.70 -4.25
C MET A 59 6.02 -5.58 -5.30
N VAL A 60 7.13 -4.83 -5.40
CA VAL A 60 7.28 -3.74 -6.38
C VAL A 60 7.57 -4.26 -7.78
N GLY A 61 8.33 -5.36 -7.90
CA GLY A 61 8.69 -5.97 -9.18
C GLY A 61 7.56 -6.72 -9.87
N ASN A 62 6.52 -7.12 -9.13
CA ASN A 62 5.33 -7.80 -9.65
C ASN A 62 4.03 -7.10 -9.20
N PRO A 63 3.78 -5.84 -9.64
CA PRO A 63 2.73 -4.99 -9.06
C PRO A 63 1.29 -5.43 -9.37
N ASP A 64 1.10 -6.26 -10.39
CA ASP A 64 -0.20 -6.74 -10.86
C ASP A 64 -0.38 -8.26 -10.68
N GLY A 65 0.65 -8.96 -10.18
CA GLY A 65 0.63 -10.40 -9.96
C GLY A 65 0.65 -10.77 -8.48
N PRO A 66 0.34 -12.03 -8.13
CA PRO A 66 0.39 -12.47 -6.75
C PRO A 66 1.85 -12.56 -6.27
N LEU A 67 2.05 -12.28 -4.98
CA LEU A 67 3.37 -12.40 -4.35
C LEU A 67 3.74 -13.87 -4.07
N LEU A 68 2.72 -14.70 -3.86
CA LEU A 68 2.83 -16.13 -3.59
C LEU A 68 2.22 -16.89 -4.78
N PRO A 69 2.72 -18.10 -5.10
CA PRO A 69 2.10 -18.94 -6.12
C PRO A 69 0.67 -19.32 -5.71
N ASP A 70 -0.13 -19.69 -6.70
CA ASP A 70 -1.47 -20.24 -6.46
C ASP A 70 -1.37 -21.56 -5.67
N GLU A 71 -2.41 -21.86 -4.87
CA GLU A 71 -2.45 -23.11 -4.12
C GLU A 71 -2.40 -24.32 -5.06
N GLY A 72 -1.33 -25.10 -4.99
CA GLY A 72 -1.14 -26.33 -5.77
C GLY A 72 -0.02 -26.28 -6.82
N GLU A 73 0.59 -25.11 -7.05
CA GLU A 73 1.84 -24.99 -7.80
C GLU A 73 3.04 -24.98 -6.83
N ALA A 74 3.66 -26.15 -6.62
CA ALA A 74 4.94 -26.29 -5.90
C ALA A 74 5.85 -27.33 -6.56
#